data_AF-A0A3B9EMP3-F1
#
_entry.id   AF-A0A3B9EMP3-F1
#
_cell.length_a   1.000
_cell.length_b   1.000
_cell.length_c   1.000
_cell.angle_alpha   90.00
_cell.angle_beta   90.00
_cell.angle_gamma   90.00
#
_symmetry.space_group_name_H-M   'P 1'
#
loop_
_entity.id
_entity.type
_entity.pdbx_description
1 polymer ?
#
loop_
_entity_poly.entity_id
_entity_poly.type
_entity_poly.pdbx_seq_one_letter_code
_entity_poly.pdbx_strand_id
1 'polypeptide(L)' 'MSSDRDIYRCAKLLIDRYGDDGALDHCDERIAALAGEEDGVIVWKGIKVAVGHLLAGAPGPDDVVN' A
#
# COMPACT_ATOMS: atom_id res chain seq x y z
N MET A 1 -13.25 3.03 7.11
CA MET A 1 -12.01 2.25 7.35
C MET A 1 -11.87 1.26 6.21
N SER A 2 -10.92 1.47 5.30
CA SER A 2 -10.61 0.53 4.22
C SER A 2 -10.27 -0.84 4.82
N SER A 3 -10.83 -1.92 4.28
CA SER A 3 -10.50 -3.26 4.77
C SER A 3 -9.05 -3.58 4.40
N ASP A 4 -8.37 -4.38 5.23
CA ASP A 4 -6.97 -4.79 4.99
C ASP A 4 -6.79 -5.39 3.57
N ARG A 5 -7.78 -6.13 3.08
CA ARG A 5 -7.84 -6.65 1.71
C ARG A 5 -7.77 -5.57 0.63
N ASP A 6 -8.46 -4.44 0.80
CA ASP A 6 -8.44 -3.34 -0.17
C ASP A 6 -7.08 -2.64 -0.17
N ILE A 7 -6.45 -2.51 1.00
CA ILE A 7 -5.09 -1.97 1.12
C ILE A 7 -4.08 -2.83 0.35
N TYR A 8 -4.11 -4.15 0.54
CA TYR A 8 -3.21 -5.06 -0.19
C TYR A 8 -3.53 -5.16 -1.68
N ARG A 9 -4.81 -5.04 -2.07
CA ARG A 9 -5.18 -4.97 -3.50
C ARG A 9 -4.60 -3.70 -4.15
N CYS A 10 -4.73 -2.56 -3.48
CA CYS A 10 -4.11 -1.31 -3.95
C CYS A 10 -2.58 -1.44 -4.03
N ALA A 11 -1.93 -2.04 -3.03
CA ALA A 11 -0.49 -2.29 -3.05
C ALA A 11 -0.06 -3.15 -4.25
N LYS A 12 -0.76 -4.25 -4.54
CA LYS A 12 -0.50 -5.08 -5.73
C LYS A 12 -0.63 -4.27 -7.03
N LEU A 13 -1.66 -3.44 -7.16
CA LEU A 13 -1.86 -2.59 -8.34
C LEU A 13 -0.76 -1.53 -8.50
N LEU A 14 -0.26 -0.97 -7.39
CA LEU A 14 0.85 -0.02 -7.42
C LEU A 14 2.15 -0.68 -7.88
N ILE A 15 2.46 -1.87 -7.35
CA ILE A 15 3.64 -2.65 -7.76
C ILE A 15 3.54 -3.03 -9.25
N ASP A 16 2.38 -3.51 -9.71
CA ASP A 16 2.16 -3.84 -11.13
C ASP A 16 2.35 -2.64 -12.05
N ARG A 17 1.91 -1.46 -11.62
CA ARG A 17 1.94 -0.24 -12.43
C ARG A 17 3.28 0.49 -12.42
N TYR A 18 3.94 0.57 -11.28
CA TYR A 18 5.12 1.41 -11.07
C TYR A 18 6.40 0.62 -10.81
N GLY A 19 6.31 -0.70 -10.65
CA GLY A 19 7.40 -1.54 -10.16
C GLY A 19 7.66 -1.34 -8.66
N ASP A 20 8.61 -2.11 -8.15
CA ASP A 20 8.92 -2.24 -6.71
C ASP A 20 9.26 -0.88 -6.08
N ASP A 21 10.31 -0.22 -6.57
CA ASP A 21 10.74 1.09 -6.06
C ASP A 21 9.72 2.20 -6.37
N GLY A 22 9.10 2.17 -7.56
CA GLY A 22 8.14 3.18 -7.98
C GLY A 22 6.84 3.15 -7.17
N ALA A 23 6.43 1.99 -6.67
CA ALA A 23 5.27 1.87 -5.81
C ALA A 23 5.48 2.54 -4.44
N LEU A 24 6.70 2.43 -3.88
CA LEU A 24 7.05 3.07 -2.61
C LEU A 24 7.16 4.58 -2.76
N ASP A 25 7.84 5.05 -3.81
CA ASP A 25 7.98 6.48 -4.12
C ASP A 25 6.61 7.14 -4.30
N HIS A 26 5.71 6.50 -5.08
CA HIS A 26 4.36 6.99 -5.27
C HIS A 26 3.56 7.08 -3.96
N CYS A 27 3.75 6.13 -3.03
CA CYS A 27 3.13 6.20 -1.72
C CYS A 27 3.62 7.42 -0.93
N ASP A 28 4.92 7.70 -0.95
CA ASP A 28 5.51 8.87 -0.27
C ASP A 28 5.01 10.19 -0.85
N GLU A 29 4.98 10.31 -2.19
CA GLU A 29 4.42 11.48 -2.88
C GLU A 29 2.96 11.73 -2.45
N ARG A 30 2.16 10.66 -2.36
CA ARG A 30 0.74 10.79 -2.02
C ARG A 30 0.50 11.12 -0.55
N ILE A 31 1.30 10.55 0.35
CA ILE A 31 1.28 10.91 1.77
C ILE A 31 1.64 12.39 1.95
N ALA A 32 2.67 12.87 1.25
CA ALA A 32 3.07 14.27 1.29
C ALA A 32 1.98 15.20 0.72
N ALA A 33 1.34 14.81 -0.39
CA ALA A 33 0.26 15.58 -1.01
C ALA A 33 -1.01 15.67 -0.14
N LEU A 34 -1.20 14.73 0.80
CA LEU A 34 -2.33 14.68 1.73
C LEU A 34 -1.99 15.25 3.12
N ALA A 35 -0.87 15.96 3.26
CA ALA A 35 -0.49 16.60 4.52
C ALA A 35 -1.55 17.65 4.94
N GLY A 36 -2.54 17.21 5.72
CA GLY A 36 -3.72 17.99 6.09
C GLY A 36 -5.02 17.17 6.14
N GLU A 37 -5.05 15.99 5.49
CA GLU A 37 -6.14 15.03 5.54
C GLU A 37 -5.72 13.77 6.30
N GLU A 38 -5.99 13.73 7.61
CA GLU A 38 -5.55 12.64 8.50
C GLU A 38 -6.00 11.26 8.03
N ASP A 39 -7.26 11.11 7.60
CA ASP A 39 -7.81 9.82 7.14
C ASP A 39 -7.09 9.34 5.87
N GLY A 40 -6.86 10.24 4.93
CA GLY A 40 -6.11 9.96 3.70
C GLY A 40 -4.67 9.53 4.00
N VAL A 41 -3.98 10.25 4.88
CA VAL A 41 -2.61 9.90 5.30
C VAL A 41 -2.55 8.51 5.94
N ILE A 42 -3.52 8.16 6.80
CA ILE A 42 -3.57 6.84 7.45
C ILE A 42 -3.73 5.74 6.40
N VAL A 43 -4.63 5.91 5.43
CA VAL A 43 -4.86 4.93 4.36
C VAL A 43 -3.59 4.73 3.53
N TRP A 44 -2.95 5.81 3.08
CA TRP A 44 -1.75 5.71 2.25
C TRP A 44 -0.53 5.14 3.00
N LYS A 45 -0.40 5.41 4.29
CA LYS A 45 0.59 4.73 5.14
C LYS A 45 0.34 3.23 5.22
N GLY A 46 -0.92 2.80 5.34
CA GLY A 46 -1.29 1.39 5.30
C GLY A 46 -0.92 0.72 3.97
N ILE A 47 -1.18 1.40 2.85
CA ILE A 47 -0.80 0.92 1.51
C ILE A 47 0.71 0.79 1.39
N LYS A 48 1.49 1.78 1.85
CA LYS A 48 2.96 1.73 1.84
C LYS A 48 3.49 0.51 2.62
N VAL A 49 2.92 0.23 3.78
CA VAL A 49 3.29 -0.96 4.58
C VAL A 49 2.97 -2.25 3.82
N ALA A 50 1.79 -2.34 3.21
CA ALA A 50 1.41 -3.51 2.41
C ALA A 50 2.30 -3.71 1.18
N VAL A 51 2.72 -2.64 0.51
CA VAL A 51 3.74 -2.71 -0.57
C VAL A 51 5.02 -3.32 -0.03
N GLY A 52 5.56 -2.79 1.08
CA GLY A 52 6.78 -3.33 1.70
C GLY A 52 6.66 -4.81 2.09
N HIS A 53 5.51 -5.23 2.60
CA HIS A 53 5.24 -6.65 2.89
C HIS A 53 5.27 -7.52 1.65
N LEU A 54 4.57 -7.12 0.58
CA LEU A 54 4.52 -7.89 -0.67
C LEU A 54 5.91 -8.02 -1.30
N LEU A 55 6.69 -6.94 -1.30
CA LEU A 55 8.08 -6.93 -1.81
C LEU A 55 9.02 -7.79 -0.95
N ALA A 56 8.79 -7.88 0.36
CA ALA A 56 9.51 -8.78 1.25
C ALA A 56 9.08 -10.26 1.10
N GLY A 57 8.12 -10.56 0.23
CA GLY A 57 7.55 -11.91 0.07
C GLY A 57 6.63 -12.33 1.22
N ALA A 58 6.16 -11.38 2.04
CA ALA A 58 5.20 -11.67 3.09
C ALA A 58 3.82 -11.94 2.47
N PRO A 59 3.12 -13.00 2.91
CA PRO A 59 1.79 -13.31 2.42
C PRO A 59 0.81 -12.20 2.78
N GLY A 60 0.08 -11.69 1.79
CA GLY A 60 -1.04 -10.79 2.04
C GLY A 60 -2.16 -11.51 2.79
N PRO A 61 -3.16 -10.79 3.34
CA PRO A 61 -4.32 -11.37 4.02
C PRO A 61 -5.14 -12.33 3.16
N ASP A 62 -4.97 -12.27 1.83
CA ASP A 62 -5.61 -13.17 0.85
C ASP A 62 -4.85 -14.48 0.67
N ASP A 63 -3.57 -14.53 1.07
CA ASP A 63 -2.64 -15.66 0.88
C ASP A 63 -2.65 -16.62 2.08
N VAL A 64 -3.06 -16.15 3.27
CA VAL A 64 -3.08 -16.93 4.53
C VAL A 64 -4.33 -17.82 4.66
N VAL A 65 -5.30 -17.71 3.74
CA VAL A 65 -6.53 -18.50 3.75
C VAL A 65 -6.42 -19.66 2.75
N ASN A 66 -5.54 -20.62 3.04
CA ASN A 66 -5.53 -21.93 2.37
C ASN A 66 -5.16 -23.04 3.34
#